data_AF-A0A0P0G424-F1
#
_entry.id   AF-A0A0P0G424-F1
#
_cell.length_a   1.000
_cell.length_b   1.000
_cell.length_c   1.000
_cell.angle_alpha   90.00
_cell.angle_beta   90.00
_cell.angle_gamma   90.00
#
_symmetry.space_group_name_H-M   'P 1'
#
loop_
_entity.id
_entity.type
_entity.pdbx_description
1 polymer ?
#
loop_
_entity_poly.entity_id
_entity_poly.type
_entity_poly.pdbx_seq_one_letter_code
_entity_poly.pdbx_strand_id
1 'polypeptide(L)'
;MNQNKTEYINVRGLILNYIRHWKIFVISIICCIIIALCYYKISTPIYQINANVLIQEEENGMGSIPSMMMRNIPFGNLLGGGNTSIYDELQLLNSYSVFREVVKELHLNQTYQNSSFLKPIDYYKNSPIIITPTKNLADTLSTSLAFRVKINEKGQMSVKVKLGYKTIKNVSEIASDSAMVNTNYGNFLICKTPYYQIGKSISVKSLYQGYGYATELLQEKVEIDLVNKKANIVNLLLTEKNKAKGRDILNTIICIYNKKNIIRKNKGAGDISTFLKERTQLISQELAGIEEQIVAYKKDNNISNVEAEAKYIFSERGGFKEKVLVAESQAIVLNMVEDFLASPENEYSLVPLNIGVNEKSVLEGLQKYNEALLERNKLLKSTNSDNPTLSIINEQLSAMRENMLASVRSVKLGFQYMHSNLLKQENELNSHIKNMPIQEREYLNLKRQQMIKQELYVFLLQKEEENALTMSMEMPKAQVVDEAYSLSKPVNLGLFKLMAIGFILGICIAAGFVSWKYGKKENISK
;
A
#
# COMPACT_ATOMS: atom_id res chain seq x y z
N MET A 1 -5.50 70.80 -22.88
CA MET A 1 -4.59 70.21 -23.88
C MET A 1 -3.44 69.52 -23.16
N ASN A 2 -3.58 68.24 -22.83
CA ASN A 2 -2.48 67.40 -22.35
C ASN A 2 -1.73 66.89 -23.57
N GLN A 3 -0.54 67.42 -23.84
CA GLN A 3 0.38 66.79 -24.79
C GLN A 3 1.05 65.60 -24.08
N ASN A 4 0.57 64.40 -24.40
CA ASN A 4 1.27 63.15 -24.13
C ASN A 4 2.65 63.20 -24.80
N LYS A 5 3.71 63.44 -24.03
CA LYS A 5 5.08 63.14 -24.47
C LYS A 5 5.20 61.61 -24.53
N THR A 6 5.01 61.05 -25.71
CA THR A 6 5.47 59.70 -26.00
C THR A 6 7.00 59.72 -25.94
N GLU A 7 7.57 59.15 -24.88
CA GLU A 7 9.00 58.85 -24.81
C GLU A 7 9.34 57.83 -25.90
N TYR A 8 9.81 58.32 -27.06
CA TYR A 8 10.41 57.45 -28.05
C TYR A 8 11.73 56.93 -27.49
N ILE A 9 11.74 55.68 -27.03
CA ILE A 9 12.96 54.97 -26.64
C ILE A 9 13.90 55.02 -27.85
N ASN A 10 15.01 55.74 -27.74
CA ASN A 10 15.98 55.89 -28.83
C ASN A 10 16.80 54.60 -28.96
N VAL A 11 16.23 53.60 -29.63
CA VAL A 11 16.79 52.24 -29.78
C VAL A 11 18.21 52.27 -30.36
N ARG A 12 18.47 53.16 -31.33
CA ARG A 12 19.79 53.34 -31.94
C ARG A 12 20.83 53.86 -30.93
N GLY A 13 20.43 54.79 -30.07
CA GLY A 13 21.28 55.33 -29.00
C GLY A 13 21.64 54.28 -27.94
N LEU A 14 20.68 53.45 -27.56
CA LEU A 14 20.91 52.33 -26.62
C LEU A 14 21.88 51.30 -27.20
N ILE A 15 21.70 50.89 -28.45
CA ILE A 15 22.57 49.91 -29.13
C ILE A 15 24.01 50.43 -29.21
N LEU A 16 24.21 51.69 -29.63
CA LEU A 16 25.54 52.30 -29.70
C LEU A 16 26.18 52.40 -28.30
N ASN A 17 25.39 52.64 -27.26
CA ASN A 17 25.89 52.68 -25.89
C ASN A 17 26.32 51.30 -25.37
N TYR A 18 25.61 50.24 -25.72
CA TYR A 18 26.01 48.85 -25.41
C TYR A 18 27.29 48.46 -26.15
N ILE A 19 27.38 48.78 -27.45
CA ILE A 19 28.58 48.53 -28.26
C ILE A 19 29.79 49.29 -27.69
N ARG A 20 29.63 50.54 -27.26
CA ARG A 20 30.71 51.32 -26.63
C ARG A 20 31.24 50.67 -25.35
N HIS A 21 30.40 49.96 -24.61
CA HIS A 21 30.74 49.29 -23.36
C HIS A 21 30.97 47.77 -23.52
N TRP A 22 31.28 47.29 -24.73
CA TRP A 22 31.46 45.84 -25.02
C TRP A 22 32.44 45.13 -24.08
N LYS A 23 33.47 45.82 -23.58
CA LYS A 23 34.42 45.26 -22.60
C LYS A 23 33.74 44.78 -21.31
N ILE A 24 32.68 45.48 -20.86
CA ILE A 24 31.91 45.11 -19.67
C ILE A 24 31.13 43.81 -19.92
N PHE A 25 30.59 43.63 -21.12
CA PHE A 25 29.93 42.38 -21.52
C PHE A 25 30.91 41.21 -21.52
N VAL A 26 32.09 41.38 -22.12
CA VAL A 26 33.11 40.33 -22.18
C VAL A 26 33.59 39.93 -20.79
N ILE A 27 33.91 40.90 -19.93
CA ILE A 27 34.37 40.63 -18.56
C ILE A 27 33.28 39.92 -17.75
N SER A 28 32.02 40.38 -17.85
CA SER A 28 30.88 39.79 -17.15
C SER A 28 30.64 38.34 -17.58
N ILE A 29 30.68 38.06 -18.90
CA ILE A 29 30.52 36.72 -19.46
C ILE A 29 31.64 35.79 -18.98
N ILE A 30 32.91 36.22 -19.06
CA ILE A 30 34.06 35.42 -18.60
C ILE A 30 33.93 35.11 -17.11
N CYS A 31 33.58 36.10 -16.29
CA CYS A 31 33.39 35.91 -14.85
C CYS A 31 32.29 34.87 -14.56
N CYS A 32 31.13 34.99 -15.21
CA CYS A 32 30.02 34.05 -15.03
C CYS A 32 30.37 32.63 -15.50
N ILE A 33 31.13 32.49 -16.59
CA ILE A 33 31.62 31.19 -17.07
C ILE A 33 32.61 30.58 -16.06
N ILE A 34 33.55 31.35 -15.52
CA ILE A 34 34.49 30.87 -14.49
C ILE A 34 33.73 30.39 -13.25
N ILE A 35 32.71 31.14 -12.81
CA ILE A 35 31.85 30.74 -11.68
C ILE A 35 31.13 29.42 -12.00
N ALA A 36 30.58 29.27 -13.21
CA ALA A 36 29.93 28.04 -13.65
C ALA A 36 30.88 26.83 -13.68
N LEU A 37 32.13 27.02 -14.14
CA LEU A 37 33.17 25.98 -14.14
C LEU A 37 33.59 25.58 -12.72
N CYS A 38 33.78 26.55 -11.84
CA CYS A 38 34.06 26.32 -10.43
C CYS A 38 32.92 25.54 -9.77
N TYR A 39 31.67 25.96 -10.01
CA TYR A 39 30.50 25.26 -9.51
C TYR A 39 30.41 23.81 -10.01
N TYR A 40 30.67 23.58 -11.30
CA TYR A 40 30.66 22.23 -11.89
C TYR A 40 31.73 21.31 -11.25
N LYS A 41 32.93 21.83 -10.99
CA LYS A 41 34.02 21.05 -10.37
C LYS A 41 33.74 20.69 -8.91
N ILE A 42 33.00 21.52 -8.17
CA ILE A 42 32.69 21.35 -6.75
C ILE A 42 31.43 20.48 -6.56
N SER A 43 30.46 20.60 -7.45
CA SER A 43 29.19 19.87 -7.36
C SER A 43 29.36 18.35 -7.36
N THR A 44 28.68 17.67 -6.44
CA THR A 44 28.66 16.21 -6.37
C THR A 44 27.69 15.65 -7.41
N PRO A 45 28.06 14.61 -8.19
CA PRO A 45 27.14 13.99 -9.14
C PRO A 45 25.94 13.38 -8.42
N ILE A 46 24.74 13.63 -8.94
CA ILE A 46 23.50 13.02 -8.50
C ILE A 46 23.05 12.05 -9.59
N TYR A 47 22.69 10.84 -9.20
CA TYR A 47 22.25 9.78 -10.10
C TYR A 47 20.76 9.56 -9.93
N GLN A 48 20.08 9.25 -11.04
CA GLN A 48 18.71 8.75 -11.02
C GLN A 48 18.75 7.24 -10.91
N ILE A 49 17.91 6.71 -10.03
CA ILE A 49 17.65 5.31 -9.83
C ILE A 49 16.20 5.08 -10.23
N ASN A 50 15.97 4.07 -11.06
CA ASN A 50 14.63 3.65 -11.47
C ASN A 50 14.39 2.20 -11.06
N ALA A 51 13.15 1.84 -10.81
CA ALA A 51 12.70 0.46 -10.66
C ALA A 51 11.31 0.31 -11.29
N ASN A 52 11.08 -0.78 -12.00
CA ASN A 52 9.81 -1.04 -12.69
C ASN A 52 9.14 -2.28 -12.12
N VAL A 53 7.86 -2.18 -11.82
CA VAL A 53 7.07 -3.24 -11.22
C VAL A 53 5.76 -3.40 -11.95
N LEU A 54 5.42 -4.64 -12.29
CA LEU A 54 4.11 -5.02 -12.82
C LEU A 54 3.20 -5.36 -11.65
N ILE A 55 2.05 -4.70 -11.57
CA ILE A 55 1.00 -5.05 -10.62
C ILE A 55 0.16 -6.17 -11.23
N GLN A 56 0.17 -7.34 -10.61
CA GLN A 56 -0.60 -8.49 -11.09
C GLN A 56 -2.09 -8.30 -10.77
N GLU A 57 -2.92 -8.29 -11.81
CA GLU A 57 -4.37 -8.46 -11.65
C GLU A 57 -4.65 -9.93 -11.31
N GLU A 58 -5.53 -10.18 -10.35
CA GLU A 58 -5.93 -11.54 -10.00
C GLU A 58 -7.00 -11.99 -11.00
N GLU A 59 -6.65 -12.88 -11.93
CA GLU A 59 -7.63 -13.55 -12.78
C GLU A 59 -8.52 -14.46 -11.91
N ASN A 60 -9.84 -14.29 -12.04
CA ASN A 60 -10.81 -15.18 -11.41
C ASN A 60 -10.65 -16.59 -12.00
N GLY A 61 -10.30 -17.56 -11.14
CA GLY A 61 -9.85 -18.91 -11.50
C GLY A 61 -10.75 -19.68 -12.48
N MET A 62 -10.10 -20.45 -13.35
CA MET A 62 -10.69 -21.27 -14.40
C MET A 62 -10.94 -22.72 -13.90
N GLY A 63 -12.17 -23.24 -14.00
CA GLY A 63 -12.44 -24.67 -13.81
C GLY A 63 -13.90 -25.16 -13.85
N SER A 64 -14.22 -26.06 -14.80
CA SER A 64 -15.38 -27.00 -14.94
C SER A 64 -16.83 -26.48 -15.17
N ILE A 65 -17.68 -27.30 -15.83
CA ILE A 65 -19.03 -26.94 -16.34
C ILE A 65 -20.06 -26.55 -15.26
N PRO A 66 -20.10 -27.14 -14.05
CA PRO A 66 -20.92 -26.61 -12.95
C PRO A 66 -20.51 -25.17 -12.54
N SER A 67 -19.26 -24.79 -12.77
CA SER A 67 -18.75 -23.43 -12.52
C SER A 67 -19.11 -22.43 -13.63
N MET A 68 -19.57 -22.89 -14.80
CA MET A 68 -20.07 -21.97 -15.85
C MET A 68 -21.41 -21.33 -15.49
N MET A 69 -22.24 -21.98 -14.66
CA MET A 69 -23.50 -21.40 -14.16
C MET A 69 -23.27 -20.43 -12.98
N MET A 70 -22.10 -20.46 -12.34
CA MET A 70 -21.73 -19.61 -11.21
C MET A 70 -20.63 -18.59 -11.55
N ARG A 71 -20.57 -18.16 -12.82
CA ARG A 71 -19.56 -17.25 -13.40
C ARG A 71 -19.52 -15.83 -12.81
N ASN A 72 -20.36 -15.53 -11.81
CA ASN A 72 -20.47 -14.20 -11.22
C ASN A 72 -19.88 -14.10 -9.79
N ILE A 73 -19.23 -15.14 -9.26
CA ILE A 73 -18.63 -15.08 -7.92
C ILE A 73 -17.25 -14.39 -8.02
N PRO A 74 -17.09 -13.13 -7.56
CA PRO A 74 -15.83 -12.42 -7.64
C PRO A 74 -14.97 -12.80 -6.43
N PHE A 75 -14.24 -13.91 -6.54
CA PHE A 75 -13.37 -14.40 -5.46
C PHE A 75 -12.14 -13.50 -5.26
N GLY A 76 -11.67 -12.82 -6.30
CA GLY A 76 -10.52 -11.90 -6.21
C GLY A 76 -10.76 -10.66 -5.34
N ASN A 77 -12.01 -10.16 -5.30
CA ASN A 77 -12.27 -8.80 -4.85
C ASN A 77 -11.97 -8.52 -3.36
N LEU A 78 -12.03 -9.53 -2.49
CA LEU A 78 -11.97 -9.33 -1.03
C LEU A 78 -10.60 -9.59 -0.40
N LEU A 79 -9.82 -10.51 -0.95
CA LEU A 79 -8.48 -10.80 -0.43
C LEU A 79 -7.48 -9.67 -0.72
N GLY A 80 -7.90 -8.67 -1.50
CA GLY A 80 -7.08 -7.57 -1.93
C GLY A 80 -6.95 -7.36 -3.42
N GLY A 81 -7.67 -8.16 -4.21
CA GLY A 81 -7.71 -8.08 -5.65
C GLY A 81 -9.11 -7.70 -6.12
N GLY A 82 -9.67 -6.60 -5.60
CA GLY A 82 -10.75 -5.90 -6.30
C GLY A 82 -10.37 -5.69 -7.77
N ASN A 83 -11.28 -5.13 -8.58
CA ASN A 83 -10.80 -4.18 -9.59
C ASN A 83 -10.18 -2.98 -8.85
N THR A 84 -9.09 -3.21 -8.09
CA THR A 84 -8.26 -2.15 -7.53
C THR A 84 -7.74 -1.48 -8.76
N SER A 85 -8.22 -0.25 -8.96
CA SER A 85 -7.66 0.56 -10.00
C SER A 85 -6.16 0.60 -9.72
N ILE A 86 -5.33 0.53 -10.75
CA ILE A 86 -3.89 0.61 -10.55
C ILE A 86 -3.49 1.87 -9.75
N TYR A 87 -4.34 2.89 -9.77
CA TYR A 87 -4.25 4.09 -8.93
C TYR A 87 -4.37 3.82 -7.43
N ASP A 88 -5.22 2.89 -6.99
CA ASP A 88 -5.31 2.48 -5.59
C ASP A 88 -4.01 1.81 -5.15
N GLU A 89 -3.45 0.94 -5.99
CA GLU A 89 -2.17 0.26 -5.71
C GLU A 89 -1.01 1.25 -5.70
N LEU A 90 -1.03 2.24 -6.58
CA LEU A 90 -0.08 3.35 -6.59
C LEU A 90 -0.14 4.14 -5.27
N GLN A 91 -1.34 4.42 -4.75
CA GLN A 91 -1.50 5.11 -3.47
C GLN A 91 -1.05 4.25 -2.27
N LEU A 92 -1.29 2.94 -2.31
CA LEU A 92 -0.81 2.00 -1.28
C LEU A 92 0.72 1.91 -1.27
N LEU A 93 1.34 1.84 -2.45
CA LEU A 93 2.80 1.85 -2.62
C LEU A 93 3.39 3.18 -2.12
N ASN A 94 2.74 4.31 -2.42
CA ASN A 94 3.12 5.64 -1.95
C ASN A 94 2.67 5.93 -0.49
N SER A 95 2.19 4.94 0.26
CA SER A 95 1.66 5.19 1.60
C SER A 95 2.76 5.51 2.61
N TYR A 96 2.47 6.44 3.53
CA TYR A 96 3.37 6.81 4.63
C TYR A 96 3.84 5.59 5.44
N SER A 97 2.96 4.60 5.61
CA SER A 97 3.26 3.39 6.35
C SER A 97 4.36 2.54 5.69
N VAL A 98 4.40 2.47 4.35
CA VAL A 98 5.44 1.75 3.61
C VAL A 98 6.76 2.48 3.79
N PHE A 99 6.78 3.78 3.51
CA PHE A 99 7.98 4.60 3.64
C PHE A 99 8.56 4.61 5.06
N ARG A 100 7.70 4.65 6.09
CA ARG A 100 8.15 4.61 7.49
C ARG A 100 8.85 3.30 7.82
N GLU A 101 8.39 2.18 7.30
CA GLU A 101 9.05 0.89 7.48
C GLU A 101 10.37 0.83 6.70
N VAL A 102 10.43 1.41 5.49
CA VAL A 102 11.69 1.53 4.72
C VAL A 102 12.73 2.33 5.50
N VAL A 103 12.33 3.47 6.08
CA VAL A 103 13.23 4.29 6.91
C VAL A 103 13.72 3.52 8.13
N LYS A 104 12.86 2.70 8.75
CA LYS A 104 13.23 1.84 9.90
C LYS A 104 14.18 0.73 9.49
N GLU A 105 13.89 0.01 8.41
CA GLU A 105 14.66 -1.14 7.93
C GLU A 105 16.04 -0.76 7.41
N LEU A 106 16.15 0.37 6.70
CA LEU A 106 17.40 0.87 6.16
C LEU A 106 18.11 1.90 7.06
N HIS A 107 17.56 2.18 8.25
CA HIS A 107 18.05 3.18 9.20
C HIS A 107 18.30 4.57 8.56
N LEU A 108 17.42 4.98 7.64
CA LEU A 108 17.58 6.24 6.87
C LEU A 108 17.39 7.50 7.71
N ASN A 109 16.91 7.34 8.95
CA ASN A 109 16.86 8.42 9.93
C ASN A 109 18.26 8.87 10.41
N GLN A 110 19.30 8.12 10.05
CA GLN A 110 20.69 8.47 10.28
C GLN A 110 21.42 8.68 8.96
N THR A 111 22.18 9.77 8.85
CA THR A 111 23.07 10.01 7.70
C THR A 111 24.47 10.34 8.17
N TYR A 112 25.47 9.88 7.42
CA TYR A 112 26.88 10.05 7.74
C TYR A 112 27.59 10.67 6.55
N GLN A 113 28.30 11.78 6.78
CA GLN A 113 29.02 12.51 5.74
C GLN A 113 30.43 12.85 6.21
N ASN A 114 31.40 12.82 5.30
CA ASN A 114 32.70 13.40 5.60
C ASN A 114 32.59 14.93 5.70
N SER A 115 33.31 15.57 6.61
CA SER A 115 33.25 17.02 6.83
C SER A 115 34.06 17.84 5.81
N SER A 116 34.34 17.28 4.63
CA SER A 116 35.08 17.98 3.57
C SER A 116 34.24 19.16 3.06
N PHE A 117 34.83 20.36 3.05
CA PHE A 117 34.16 21.59 2.61
C PHE A 117 33.88 21.58 1.11
N LEU A 118 34.77 20.97 0.32
CA LEU A 118 34.71 21.02 -1.15
C LEU A 118 33.84 19.91 -1.76
N LYS A 119 33.91 18.69 -1.22
CA LYS A 119 33.13 17.53 -1.72
C LYS A 119 32.70 16.64 -0.55
N PRO A 120 31.52 16.87 0.05
CA PRO A 120 31.01 15.96 1.05
C PRO A 120 30.70 14.60 0.42
N ILE A 121 31.25 13.55 0.99
CA ILE A 121 31.00 12.16 0.58
C ILE A 121 30.04 11.55 1.60
N ASP A 122 28.94 10.97 1.10
CA ASP A 122 27.96 10.27 1.92
C ASP A 122 28.44 8.83 2.17
N TYR A 123 28.60 8.48 3.44
CA TYR A 123 28.86 7.10 3.85
C TYR A 123 27.53 6.34 3.95
N TYR A 124 27.48 5.17 3.31
CA TYR A 124 26.33 4.27 3.36
C TYR A 124 26.85 2.85 3.59
N LYS A 125 26.47 2.25 4.73
CA LYS A 125 26.97 0.95 5.22
C LYS A 125 28.50 0.85 5.43
N ASN A 126 29.25 1.93 5.18
CA ASN A 126 30.71 2.00 5.27
C ASN A 126 31.20 3.21 6.10
N SER A 127 30.38 3.72 7.02
CA SER A 127 30.76 4.83 7.89
C SER A 127 31.81 4.36 8.91
N PRO A 128 32.88 5.15 9.18
CA PRO A 128 33.90 4.82 10.19
C PRO A 128 33.39 4.93 11.64
N ILE A 129 32.21 5.52 11.84
CA ILE A 129 31.54 5.62 13.13
C ILE A 129 30.07 5.24 13.03
N ILE A 130 29.49 4.80 14.14
CA ILE A 130 28.05 4.56 14.27
C ILE A 130 27.53 5.25 15.52
N ILE A 131 26.33 5.84 15.42
CA ILE A 131 25.63 6.51 16.52
C ILE A 131 24.38 5.71 16.85
N THR A 132 24.37 5.11 18.02
CA THR A 132 23.26 4.29 18.50
C THR A 132 22.64 4.93 19.74
N PRO A 133 21.35 5.28 19.73
CA PRO A 133 20.69 5.76 20.94
C PRO A 133 20.53 4.62 21.96
N THR A 134 20.63 4.89 23.25
CA THR A 134 20.47 3.85 24.28
C THR A 134 19.02 3.41 24.50
N LYS A 135 18.05 4.21 24.05
CA LYS A 135 16.62 3.90 24.02
C LYS A 135 16.09 4.19 22.62
N ASN A 136 14.98 3.57 22.21
CA ASN A 136 14.37 3.89 20.92
C ASN A 136 13.76 5.31 20.97
N LEU A 137 14.56 6.31 20.64
CA LEU A 137 14.20 7.74 20.67
C LEU A 137 13.65 8.23 19.32
N ALA A 138 13.85 7.47 18.24
CA ALA A 138 13.51 7.92 16.89
C ALA A 138 12.00 8.08 16.67
N ASP A 139 11.14 7.33 17.38
CA ASP A 139 9.69 7.50 17.25
C ASP A 139 9.17 8.78 17.93
N THR A 140 9.86 9.31 18.95
CA THR A 140 9.43 10.50 19.71
C THR A 140 10.18 11.80 19.35
N LEU A 141 11.27 11.69 18.60
CA LEU A 141 12.13 12.84 18.30
C LEU A 141 11.52 13.71 17.19
N SER A 142 11.05 14.90 17.55
CA SER A 142 10.49 15.90 16.61
C SER A 142 11.53 16.80 15.94
N THR A 143 12.83 16.61 16.24
CA THR A 143 13.91 17.47 15.77
C THR A 143 15.07 16.69 15.18
N SER A 144 15.98 17.37 14.49
CA SER A 144 17.20 16.78 13.93
C SER A 144 18.42 17.17 14.75
N LEU A 145 19.17 16.18 15.24
CA LEU A 145 20.41 16.37 15.97
C LEU A 145 21.61 16.15 15.04
N ALA A 146 22.49 17.14 14.95
CA ALA A 146 23.70 17.04 14.15
C ALA A 146 24.91 16.76 15.04
N PHE A 147 25.55 15.62 14.83
CA PHE A 147 26.78 15.22 15.51
C PHE A 147 27.97 15.53 14.62
N ARG A 148 28.98 16.21 15.16
CA ARG A 148 30.29 16.39 14.51
C ARG A 148 31.32 15.66 15.34
N VAL A 149 31.79 14.55 14.79
CA VAL A 149 32.76 13.67 15.44
C VAL A 149 34.10 13.86 14.76
N LYS A 150 35.13 14.24 15.52
CA LYS A 150 36.51 14.30 15.05
C LYS A 150 37.35 13.28 15.80
N ILE A 151 38.11 12.49 15.07
CA ILE A 151 39.07 11.54 15.61
C ILE A 151 40.46 12.03 15.21
N ASN A 152 41.34 12.25 16.20
CA ASN A 152 42.72 12.66 15.97
C ASN A 152 43.60 11.44 15.62
N GLU A 153 44.82 11.66 15.15
CA GLU A 153 45.77 10.59 14.77
C GLU A 153 46.08 9.63 15.94
N LYS A 154 46.02 10.15 17.18
CA LYS A 154 46.15 9.36 18.43
C LYS A 154 44.92 8.51 18.76
N GLY A 155 43.91 8.47 17.90
CA GLY A 155 42.66 7.72 18.11
C GLY A 155 41.68 8.34 19.11
N GLN A 156 41.99 9.54 19.63
CA GLN A 156 41.14 10.28 20.56
C GLN A 156 39.94 10.90 19.84
N MET A 157 38.74 10.71 20.38
CA MET A 157 37.50 11.18 19.79
C MET A 157 36.99 12.45 20.50
N SER A 158 36.52 13.41 19.70
CA SER A 158 35.79 14.58 20.16
C SER A 158 34.46 14.70 19.44
N VAL A 159 33.39 14.98 20.18
CA VAL A 159 32.01 14.99 19.69
C VAL A 159 31.35 16.32 20.03
N LYS A 160 30.81 17.00 19.02
CA LYS A 160 29.96 18.18 19.18
C LYS A 160 28.55 17.88 18.69
N VAL A 161 27.55 18.06 19.56
CA VAL A 161 26.13 17.91 19.23
C VAL A 161 25.51 19.28 19.03
N LYS A 162 24.83 19.46 17.90
CA LYS A 162 24.15 20.70 17.51
C LYS A 162 22.68 20.46 17.21
N LEU A 163 21.85 21.45 17.56
CA LEU A 163 20.46 21.59 17.14
C LEU A 163 20.34 22.91 16.37
N GLY A 164 20.11 22.80 15.06
CA GLY A 164 20.24 23.93 14.15
C GLY A 164 21.63 24.57 14.26
N TYR A 165 21.68 25.84 14.68
CA TYR A 165 22.93 26.59 14.84
C TYR A 165 23.53 26.51 16.25
N LYS A 166 22.76 26.10 17.27
CA LYS A 166 23.19 26.06 18.67
C LYS A 166 23.93 24.75 18.98
N THR A 167 25.05 24.87 19.69
CA THR A 167 25.78 23.69 20.22
C THR A 167 25.19 23.36 21.59
N ILE A 168 24.65 22.14 21.74
CA ILE A 168 23.99 21.71 22.99
C ILE A 168 24.97 20.93 23.88
N LYS A 169 25.86 20.15 23.27
CA LYS A 169 26.83 19.35 24.02
C LYS A 169 28.16 19.29 23.28
N ASN A 170 29.24 19.34 24.04
CA ASN A 170 30.60 19.13 23.55
C ASN A 170 31.27 18.15 24.51
N VAL A 171 31.86 17.10 23.95
CA VAL A 171 32.64 16.11 24.70
C VAL A 171 33.99 15.99 23.99
N SER A 172 35.08 16.28 24.69
CA SER A 172 36.44 16.32 24.14
C SER A 172 37.31 15.22 24.74
N GLU A 173 38.32 14.79 23.96
CA GLU A 173 39.45 13.98 24.42
C GLU A 173 39.08 12.62 25.05
N ILE A 174 38.22 11.87 24.37
CA ILE A 174 37.85 10.53 24.79
C ILE A 174 38.88 9.55 24.22
N ALA A 175 39.73 9.00 25.08
CA ALA A 175 40.72 7.97 24.75
C ALA A 175 40.12 6.55 24.76
N SER A 176 38.95 6.39 24.15
CA SER A 176 38.20 5.13 24.11
C SER A 176 37.58 4.91 22.72
N ASP A 177 37.29 3.65 22.38
CA ASP A 177 36.65 3.29 21.12
C ASP A 177 35.15 3.58 21.08
N SER A 178 34.57 3.90 22.24
CA SER A 178 33.20 4.34 22.40
C SER A 178 33.09 5.61 23.24
N ALA A 179 32.06 6.40 22.99
CA ALA A 179 31.70 7.56 23.79
C ALA A 179 30.21 7.64 24.04
N MET A 180 29.85 7.85 25.30
CA MET A 180 28.48 8.12 25.69
C MET A 180 28.26 9.63 25.75
N VAL A 181 27.27 10.11 24.99
CA VAL A 181 26.91 11.52 24.90
C VAL A 181 25.50 11.70 25.45
N ASN A 182 25.42 12.27 26.65
CA ASN A 182 24.14 12.58 27.28
C ASN A 182 23.64 13.94 26.79
N THR A 183 22.45 13.93 26.19
CA THR A 183 21.75 15.13 25.73
C THR A 183 20.38 15.21 26.39
N ASN A 184 19.77 16.40 26.40
CA ASN A 184 18.40 16.56 26.92
C ASN A 184 17.35 15.79 26.10
N TYR A 185 17.72 15.30 24.92
CA TYR A 185 16.88 14.50 24.03
C TYR A 185 17.13 12.99 24.17
N GLY A 186 18.07 12.59 25.02
CA GLY A 186 18.45 11.21 25.28
C GLY A 186 19.96 10.97 25.16
N ASN A 187 20.37 9.74 25.45
CA ASN A 187 21.77 9.35 25.48
C ASN A 187 22.13 8.60 24.20
N PHE A 188 23.28 8.97 23.63
CA PHE A 188 23.79 8.41 22.39
C PHE A 188 25.15 7.75 22.63
N LEU A 189 25.27 6.49 22.24
CA LEU A 189 26.52 5.76 22.21
C LEU A 189 27.14 5.91 20.82
N ILE A 190 28.37 6.40 20.77
CA ILE A 190 29.11 6.60 19.53
C ILE A 190 30.28 5.63 19.54
N CYS A 191 30.33 4.72 18.57
CA CYS A 191 31.38 3.71 18.45
C CYS A 191 32.12 3.83 17.13
N LYS A 192 33.41 3.49 17.13
CA LYS A 192 34.17 3.25 15.89
C LYS A 192 33.68 1.96 15.23
N THR A 193 33.70 1.92 13.90
CA THR A 193 33.33 0.72 13.13
C THR A 193 34.60 0.07 12.52
N PRO A 194 34.50 -1.14 11.95
CA PRO A 194 35.61 -1.75 11.22
C PRO A 194 36.13 -0.94 10.03
N TYR A 195 35.37 0.06 9.56
CA TYR A 195 35.78 0.95 8.47
C TYR A 195 36.68 2.10 8.94
N TYR A 196 36.88 2.28 10.25
CA TYR A 196 37.84 3.24 10.79
C TYR A 196 39.28 2.78 10.55
N GLN A 197 40.08 3.65 9.92
CA GLN A 197 41.50 3.38 9.69
C GLN A 197 42.35 4.04 10.80
N ILE A 198 43.08 3.20 11.52
CA ILE A 198 43.98 3.62 12.63
C ILE A 198 45.03 4.60 12.09
N GLY A 199 45.32 5.64 12.87
CA GLY A 199 46.34 6.64 12.54
C GLY A 199 45.90 7.76 11.58
N LYS A 200 44.66 7.72 11.06
CA LYS A 200 44.12 8.80 10.22
C LYS A 200 43.23 9.75 11.01
N SER A 201 43.46 11.06 10.84
CA SER A 201 42.52 12.07 11.33
C SER A 201 41.26 12.08 10.47
N ILE A 202 40.09 11.88 11.09
CA ILE A 202 38.81 11.81 10.38
C ILE A 202 37.82 12.76 11.06
N SER A 203 37.00 13.43 10.24
CA SER A 203 35.93 14.30 10.74
C SER A 203 34.62 13.93 10.04
N VAL A 204 33.68 13.38 10.81
CA VAL A 204 32.38 12.91 10.33
C VAL A 204 31.29 13.83 10.85
N LYS A 205 30.41 14.25 9.95
CA LYS A 205 29.15 14.90 10.27
C LYS A 205 28.05 13.84 10.15
N SER A 206 27.35 13.56 11.25
CA SER A 206 26.18 12.71 11.26
C SER A 206 24.93 13.53 11.57
N LEU A 207 23.81 13.18 10.94
CA LEU A 207 22.49 13.71 11.29
C LEU A 207 21.65 12.56 11.81
N TYR A 208 21.01 12.76 12.96
CA TYR A 208 20.06 11.82 13.56
C TYR A 208 18.70 12.50 13.64
N GLN A 209 17.68 11.85 13.09
CA GLN A 209 16.32 12.38 12.99
C GLN A 209 15.30 11.39 13.54
N GLY A 210 14.11 11.89 13.83
CA GLY A 210 12.96 11.03 14.10
C GLY A 210 12.49 10.31 12.84
N TYR A 211 11.87 9.14 13.01
CA TYR A 211 11.35 8.35 11.90
C TYR A 211 10.30 9.11 11.10
N GLY A 212 9.46 9.92 11.76
CA GLY A 212 8.40 10.66 11.07
C GLY A 212 8.94 11.65 10.05
N TYR A 213 9.85 12.54 10.50
CA TYR A 213 10.48 13.52 9.62
C TYR A 213 11.32 12.86 8.49
N ALA A 214 12.05 11.80 8.82
CA ALA A 214 12.81 11.05 7.81
C ALA A 214 11.90 10.37 6.76
N THR A 215 10.69 9.98 7.15
CA THR A 215 9.68 9.40 6.24
C THR A 215 9.15 10.46 5.28
N GLU A 216 8.79 11.64 5.77
CA GLU A 216 8.32 12.76 4.95
C GLU A 216 9.37 13.17 3.92
N LEU A 217 10.63 13.31 4.35
CA LEU A 217 11.76 13.62 3.45
C LEU A 217 12.02 12.54 2.41
N LEU A 218 11.70 11.28 2.70
CA LEU A 218 11.87 10.19 1.74
C LEU A 218 10.70 10.17 0.73
N GLN A 219 9.47 10.36 1.19
CA GLN A 219 8.29 10.43 0.33
C GLN A 219 8.37 11.60 -0.65
N GLU A 220 8.87 12.75 -0.24
CA GLU A 220 9.06 13.89 -1.14
C GLU A 220 10.09 13.61 -2.25
N LYS A 221 11.05 12.71 -1.99
CA LYS A 221 12.15 12.39 -2.92
C LYS A 221 11.87 11.27 -3.90
N VAL A 222 10.95 10.37 -3.55
CA VAL A 222 10.61 9.20 -4.37
C VAL A 222 9.36 9.55 -5.18
N GLU A 223 9.50 9.54 -6.49
CA GLU A 223 8.39 9.70 -7.42
C GLU A 223 7.89 8.32 -7.84
N ILE A 224 6.59 8.10 -7.77
CA ILE A 224 5.94 6.83 -8.13
C ILE A 224 4.82 7.18 -9.11
N ASP A 225 4.93 6.70 -10.34
CA ASP A 225 3.94 6.96 -11.38
C ASP A 225 3.81 5.76 -12.35
N LEU A 226 2.75 5.75 -13.14
CA LEU A 226 2.55 4.77 -14.19
C LEU A 226 3.47 5.06 -15.38
N VAL A 227 4.07 4.01 -15.94
CA VAL A 227 4.86 4.15 -17.19
C VAL A 227 3.96 4.63 -18.34
N ASN A 228 2.70 4.18 -18.36
CA ASN A 228 1.69 4.61 -19.32
C ASN A 228 0.29 4.41 -18.70
N LYS A 229 -0.68 5.28 -19.02
CA LYS A 229 -2.08 5.22 -18.55
C LYS A 229 -2.84 3.94 -18.92
N LYS A 230 -2.29 3.13 -19.83
CA LYS A 230 -2.88 1.85 -20.29
C LYS A 230 -2.13 0.62 -19.81
N ALA A 231 -0.98 0.78 -19.13
CA ALA A 231 -0.12 -0.33 -18.74
C ALA A 231 -0.16 -0.52 -17.23
N ASN A 232 -0.12 -1.78 -16.79
CA ASN A 232 -0.11 -2.11 -15.36
C ASN A 232 1.29 -2.02 -14.70
N ILE A 233 2.14 -1.16 -15.26
CA ILE A 233 3.54 -1.02 -14.83
C ILE A 233 3.71 0.29 -14.08
N VAL A 234 4.14 0.17 -12.84
CA VAL A 234 4.52 1.27 -11.94
C VAL A 234 6.03 1.47 -12.02
N ASN A 235 6.45 2.71 -12.28
CA ASN A 235 7.83 3.14 -12.22
C ASN A 235 8.08 3.91 -10.92
N LEU A 236 9.13 3.52 -10.21
CA LEU A 236 9.64 4.21 -9.04
C LEU A 236 10.92 4.93 -9.42
N LEU A 237 11.01 6.23 -9.13
CA LEU A 237 12.14 7.08 -9.46
C LEU A 237 12.68 7.76 -8.20
N LEU A 238 13.99 7.72 -8.02
CA LEU A 238 14.70 8.39 -6.92
C LEU A 238 15.99 9.02 -7.41
N THR A 239 16.30 10.22 -6.93
CA THR A 239 17.61 10.85 -7.15
C THR A 239 18.48 10.76 -5.89
N GLU A 240 19.65 10.14 -6.02
CA GLU A 240 20.57 9.94 -4.89
C GLU A 240 22.04 10.11 -5.32
N LYS A 241 22.88 10.53 -4.36
CA LYS A 241 24.33 10.67 -4.60
C LYS A 241 25.02 9.31 -4.57
N ASN A 242 24.57 8.44 -3.68
CA ASN A 242 25.09 7.08 -3.54
C ASN A 242 24.18 6.10 -4.30
N LYS A 243 24.70 5.54 -5.39
CA LYS A 243 23.98 4.58 -6.24
C LYS A 243 23.52 3.32 -5.49
N ALA A 244 24.30 2.82 -4.52
CA ALA A 244 23.92 1.64 -3.75
C ALA A 244 22.74 1.97 -2.81
N LYS A 245 22.82 3.10 -2.11
CA LYS A 245 21.74 3.59 -1.25
C LYS A 245 20.42 3.75 -2.02
N GLY A 246 20.47 4.39 -3.19
CA GLY A 246 19.27 4.59 -4.01
C GLY A 246 18.63 3.28 -4.48
N ARG A 247 19.44 2.29 -4.85
CA ARG A 247 18.97 0.95 -5.23
C ARG A 247 18.32 0.21 -4.06
N ASP A 248 18.98 0.21 -2.91
CA ASP A 248 18.46 -0.42 -1.69
C ASP A 248 17.12 0.21 -1.28
N ILE A 249 16.98 1.54 -1.36
CA ILE A 249 15.72 2.23 -1.05
C ILE A 249 14.56 1.74 -1.92
N LEU A 250 14.72 1.77 -3.26
CA LEU A 250 13.63 1.38 -4.16
C LEU A 250 13.28 -0.11 -4.04
N ASN A 251 14.29 -0.99 -3.93
CA ASN A 251 14.06 -2.42 -3.73
C ASN A 251 13.36 -2.70 -2.40
N THR A 252 13.74 -2.02 -1.32
CA THR A 252 13.09 -2.16 -0.02
C THR A 252 11.65 -1.64 -0.03
N ILE A 253 11.34 -0.55 -0.76
CA ILE A 253 9.94 -0.10 -0.94
C ILE A 253 9.09 -1.22 -1.54
N ILE A 254 9.56 -1.84 -2.62
CA ILE A 254 8.85 -2.93 -3.31
C ILE A 254 8.69 -4.15 -2.39
N CYS A 255 9.76 -4.51 -1.68
CA CYS A 255 9.76 -5.62 -0.72
C CYS A 255 8.71 -5.42 0.39
N ILE A 256 8.69 -4.23 1.01
CA ILE A 256 7.76 -3.93 2.11
C ILE A 256 6.32 -3.88 1.61
N TYR A 257 6.08 -3.30 0.42
CA TYR A 257 4.75 -3.33 -0.20
C TYR A 257 4.25 -4.76 -0.40
N ASN A 258 5.07 -5.64 -0.98
CA ASN A 258 4.72 -7.05 -1.17
C ASN A 258 4.47 -7.77 0.15
N LYS A 259 5.35 -7.57 1.15
CA LYS A 259 5.19 -8.14 2.49
C LYS A 259 3.86 -7.72 3.13
N LYS A 260 3.49 -6.44 3.02
CA LYS A 260 2.20 -5.94 3.52
C LYS A 260 1.01 -6.55 2.80
N ASN A 261 1.11 -6.72 1.48
CA ASN A 261 0.07 -7.34 0.68
C ASN A 261 -0.15 -8.80 1.13
N ILE A 262 0.92 -9.59 1.28
CA ILE A 262 0.87 -10.97 1.77
C ILE A 262 0.23 -11.03 3.16
N ILE A 263 0.66 -10.18 4.12
CA ILE A 263 0.07 -10.14 5.47
C ILE A 263 -1.43 -9.85 5.42
N ARG A 264 -1.85 -8.89 4.58
CA ARG A 264 -3.26 -8.51 4.44
C ARG A 264 -4.08 -9.66 3.84
N LYS A 265 -3.55 -10.33 2.82
CA LYS A 265 -4.16 -11.48 2.16
C LYS A 265 -4.31 -12.66 3.13
N ASN A 266 -3.24 -12.98 3.87
CA ASN A 266 -3.25 -14.06 4.86
C ASN A 266 -4.23 -13.81 6.00
N LYS A 267 -4.39 -12.54 6.43
CA LYS A 267 -5.40 -12.18 7.43
C LYS A 267 -6.82 -12.45 6.91
N GLY A 268 -7.15 -11.95 5.71
CA GLY A 268 -8.48 -12.18 5.11
C GLY A 268 -8.77 -13.67 4.89
N ALA A 269 -7.78 -14.42 4.39
CA ALA A 269 -7.93 -15.86 4.19
C ALA A 269 -8.05 -16.65 5.51
N GLY A 270 -7.42 -16.17 6.60
CA GLY A 270 -7.61 -16.69 7.94
C GLY A 270 -9.04 -16.50 8.45
N ASP A 271 -9.60 -15.30 8.31
CA ASP A 271 -10.98 -15.00 8.71
C ASP A 271 -11.98 -15.89 7.92
N ILE A 272 -11.76 -16.07 6.61
CA ILE A 272 -12.54 -16.98 5.76
C ILE A 272 -12.41 -18.44 6.23
N SER A 273 -11.21 -18.88 6.59
CA SER A 273 -11.00 -20.26 7.06
C SER A 273 -11.77 -20.55 8.35
N THR A 274 -11.79 -19.60 9.28
CA THR A 274 -12.54 -19.73 10.54
C THR A 274 -14.04 -19.85 10.26
N PHE A 275 -14.57 -18.94 9.44
CA PHE A 275 -15.98 -18.96 9.03
C PHE A 275 -16.38 -20.30 8.37
N LEU A 276 -15.59 -20.77 7.40
CA LEU A 276 -15.90 -22.00 6.69
C LEU A 276 -15.90 -23.21 7.65
N LYS A 277 -14.89 -23.33 8.52
CA LYS A 277 -14.80 -24.44 9.49
C LYS A 277 -15.99 -24.50 10.44
N GLU A 278 -16.35 -23.36 11.03
CA GLU A 278 -17.51 -23.27 11.92
C GLU A 278 -18.79 -23.71 11.21
N ARG A 279 -18.96 -23.29 9.94
CA ARG A 279 -20.14 -23.65 9.17
C ARG A 279 -20.14 -25.10 8.70
N THR A 280 -19.01 -25.63 8.25
CA THR A 280 -18.84 -27.03 7.84
C THR A 280 -19.16 -27.96 9.02
N GLN A 281 -18.71 -27.62 10.23
CA GLN A 281 -19.05 -28.37 11.45
C GLN A 281 -20.55 -28.35 11.74
N LEU A 282 -21.20 -27.18 11.64
CA LEU A 282 -22.63 -27.06 11.85
C LEU A 282 -23.43 -27.90 10.83
N ILE A 283 -23.11 -27.80 9.53
CA ILE A 283 -23.78 -28.58 8.49
C ILE A 283 -23.53 -30.09 8.70
N SER A 284 -22.33 -30.49 9.15
CA SER A 284 -22.04 -31.88 9.48
C SER A 284 -22.92 -32.42 10.61
N GLN A 285 -23.14 -31.64 11.66
CA GLN A 285 -24.02 -32.02 12.77
C GLN A 285 -25.49 -32.11 12.33
N GLU A 286 -25.93 -31.15 11.52
CA GLU A 286 -27.27 -31.16 10.95
C GLU A 286 -27.50 -32.35 10.01
N LEU A 287 -26.48 -32.74 9.21
CA LEU A 287 -26.55 -33.90 8.33
C LEU A 287 -26.67 -35.19 9.15
N ALA A 288 -25.86 -35.35 10.21
CA ALA A 288 -25.96 -36.49 11.11
C ALA A 288 -27.35 -36.60 11.75
N GLY A 289 -27.92 -35.47 12.20
CA GLY A 289 -29.28 -35.43 12.75
C GLY A 289 -30.36 -35.85 11.73
N ILE A 290 -30.21 -35.47 10.46
CA ILE A 290 -31.13 -35.91 9.39
C ILE A 290 -30.96 -37.39 9.10
N GLU A 291 -29.73 -37.92 9.11
CA GLU A 291 -29.48 -39.34 8.92
C GLU A 291 -30.11 -40.18 10.03
N GLU A 292 -29.99 -39.76 11.28
CA GLU A 292 -30.69 -40.37 12.41
C GLU A 292 -32.21 -40.34 12.24
N GLN A 293 -32.77 -39.19 11.82
CA GLN A 293 -34.20 -39.07 11.52
C GLN A 293 -34.64 -40.02 10.41
N ILE A 294 -33.86 -40.15 9.34
CA ILE A 294 -34.15 -41.08 8.24
C ILE A 294 -34.14 -42.53 8.73
N VAL A 295 -33.16 -42.91 9.55
CA VAL A 295 -33.04 -44.27 10.11
C VAL A 295 -34.23 -44.59 11.02
N ALA A 296 -34.56 -43.69 11.95
CA ALA A 296 -35.72 -43.82 12.82
C ALA A 296 -37.01 -43.92 12.01
N TYR A 297 -37.19 -43.05 11.02
CA TYR A 297 -38.36 -43.05 10.15
C TYR A 297 -38.52 -44.34 9.35
N LYS A 298 -37.41 -44.89 8.81
CA LYS A 298 -37.40 -46.18 8.12
C LYS A 298 -37.84 -47.32 9.05
N LYS A 299 -37.35 -47.31 10.29
CA LYS A 299 -37.67 -48.32 11.31
C LYS A 299 -39.14 -48.27 11.74
N ASP A 300 -39.65 -47.08 12.03
CA ASP A 300 -41.00 -46.89 12.57
C ASP A 300 -42.09 -47.17 11.52
N ASN A 301 -41.79 -46.94 10.23
CA ASN A 301 -42.74 -47.09 9.13
C ASN A 301 -42.48 -48.32 8.24
N ASN A 302 -41.56 -49.22 8.61
CA ASN A 302 -41.18 -50.43 7.84
C ASN A 302 -40.83 -50.17 6.37
N ILE A 303 -40.15 -49.05 6.09
CA ILE A 303 -39.82 -48.62 4.74
C ILE A 303 -38.51 -49.29 4.31
N SER A 304 -38.60 -50.37 3.53
CA SER A 304 -37.44 -51.13 3.06
C SER A 304 -37.07 -50.87 1.59
N ASN A 305 -38.01 -50.43 0.75
CA ASN A 305 -37.84 -50.46 -0.72
C ASN A 305 -38.02 -49.11 -1.45
N VAL A 306 -38.16 -47.99 -0.73
CA VAL A 306 -38.47 -46.67 -1.32
C VAL A 306 -37.25 -46.01 -1.97
N GLU A 307 -36.03 -46.54 -1.79
CA GLU A 307 -34.79 -45.91 -2.26
C GLU A 307 -34.63 -45.98 -3.80
N ALA A 308 -35.12 -47.04 -4.45
CA ALA A 308 -35.09 -47.17 -5.91
C ALA A 308 -36.14 -46.27 -6.60
N GLU A 309 -37.34 -46.18 -6.00
CA GLU A 309 -38.44 -45.34 -6.48
C GLU A 309 -38.17 -43.85 -6.25
N ALA A 310 -37.58 -43.50 -5.11
CA ALA A 310 -37.04 -42.17 -4.84
C ALA A 310 -36.00 -41.76 -5.90
N LYS A 311 -35.06 -42.66 -6.24
CA LYS A 311 -34.01 -42.37 -7.24
C LYS A 311 -34.60 -42.15 -8.64
N TYR A 312 -35.59 -42.95 -9.05
CA TYR A 312 -36.34 -42.78 -10.31
C TYR A 312 -37.09 -41.44 -10.35
N ILE A 313 -37.85 -41.13 -9.29
CA ILE A 313 -38.58 -39.86 -9.11
C ILE A 313 -37.62 -38.66 -9.14
N PHE A 314 -36.43 -38.80 -8.57
CA PHE A 314 -35.41 -37.75 -8.54
C PHE A 314 -34.68 -37.55 -9.87
N SER A 315 -34.68 -38.53 -10.78
CA SER A 315 -34.04 -38.45 -12.11
C SER A 315 -34.95 -37.92 -13.22
N GLU A 316 -36.26 -38.17 -13.18
CA GLU A 316 -37.20 -37.79 -14.26
C GLU A 316 -37.70 -36.32 -14.18
N ARG A 317 -37.48 -35.63 -13.06
CA ARG A 317 -38.08 -34.31 -12.71
C ARG A 317 -37.13 -33.09 -12.84
N GLY A 318 -36.05 -33.23 -13.62
CA GLY A 318 -34.84 -32.38 -13.56
C GLY A 318 -35.05 -30.86 -13.45
N GLY A 319 -35.89 -30.24 -14.29
CA GLY A 319 -35.90 -28.78 -14.45
C GLY A 319 -36.54 -27.96 -13.31
N PHE A 320 -37.56 -28.48 -12.61
CA PHE A 320 -38.17 -27.78 -11.45
C PHE A 320 -37.41 -28.09 -10.16
N LYS A 321 -36.91 -29.32 -10.02
CA LYS A 321 -36.10 -29.75 -8.87
C LYS A 321 -34.82 -28.92 -8.77
N GLU A 322 -34.14 -28.69 -9.89
CA GLU A 322 -32.95 -27.84 -9.94
C GLU A 322 -33.22 -26.42 -9.42
N LYS A 323 -34.35 -25.82 -9.82
CA LYS A 323 -34.76 -24.48 -9.35
C LYS A 323 -35.10 -24.46 -7.85
N VAL A 324 -35.78 -25.49 -7.33
CA VAL A 324 -36.07 -25.63 -5.89
C VAL A 324 -34.77 -25.74 -5.10
N LEU A 325 -33.85 -26.58 -5.56
CA LEU A 325 -32.56 -26.81 -4.91
C LEU A 325 -31.72 -25.53 -4.90
N VAL A 326 -31.65 -24.80 -6.02
CA VAL A 326 -30.95 -23.51 -6.09
C VAL A 326 -31.59 -22.50 -5.13
N ALA A 327 -32.92 -22.40 -5.09
CA ALA A 327 -33.62 -21.48 -4.19
C ALA A 327 -33.36 -21.80 -2.71
N GLU A 328 -33.42 -23.07 -2.34
CA GLU A 328 -33.20 -23.55 -0.98
C GLU A 328 -31.73 -23.37 -0.56
N SER A 329 -30.78 -23.70 -1.44
CA SER A 329 -29.35 -23.48 -1.22
C SER A 329 -29.03 -21.99 -1.00
N GLN A 330 -29.58 -21.10 -1.84
CA GLN A 330 -29.41 -19.65 -1.66
C GLN A 330 -30.00 -19.15 -0.33
N ALA A 331 -31.17 -19.65 0.08
CA ALA A 331 -31.75 -19.30 1.35
C ALA A 331 -30.89 -19.76 2.54
N ILE A 332 -30.28 -20.96 2.45
CA ILE A 332 -29.38 -21.48 3.47
C ILE A 332 -28.10 -20.63 3.53
N VAL A 333 -27.47 -20.33 2.38
CA VAL A 333 -26.27 -19.47 2.30
C VAL A 333 -26.55 -18.09 2.89
N LEU A 334 -27.67 -17.46 2.54
CA LEU A 334 -28.07 -16.16 3.10
C LEU A 334 -28.33 -16.22 4.60
N ASN A 335 -28.82 -17.35 5.11
CA ASN A 335 -28.94 -17.55 6.56
C ASN A 335 -27.57 -17.59 7.23
N MET A 336 -26.56 -18.20 6.62
CA MET A 336 -25.19 -18.16 7.16
C MET A 336 -24.65 -16.74 7.25
N VAL A 337 -24.88 -15.94 6.20
CA VAL A 337 -24.47 -14.53 6.17
C VAL A 337 -25.22 -13.74 7.24
N GLU A 338 -26.51 -13.97 7.41
CA GLU A 338 -27.30 -13.35 8.47
C GLU A 338 -26.78 -13.72 9.86
N ASP A 339 -26.54 -15.01 10.13
CA ASP A 339 -26.05 -15.50 11.43
C ASP A 339 -24.68 -14.88 11.75
N PHE A 340 -23.79 -14.81 10.75
CA PHE A 340 -22.49 -14.15 10.89
C PHE A 340 -22.64 -12.65 11.20
N LEU A 341 -23.46 -11.95 10.41
CA LEU A 341 -23.74 -10.53 10.61
C LEU A 341 -24.53 -10.24 11.89
N ALA A 342 -25.27 -11.17 12.45
CA ALA A 342 -26.03 -10.97 13.68
C ALA A 342 -25.18 -11.20 14.94
N SER A 343 -24.11 -12.00 14.83
CA SER A 343 -23.27 -12.41 15.96
C SER A 343 -22.39 -11.27 16.48
N PRO A 344 -22.47 -10.86 17.76
CA PRO A 344 -21.67 -9.76 18.31
C PRO A 344 -20.16 -9.97 18.17
N GLU A 345 -19.70 -11.22 18.27
CA GLU A 345 -18.28 -11.59 18.14
C GLU A 345 -17.69 -11.28 16.76
N ASN A 346 -18.54 -11.21 15.73
CA ASN A 346 -18.17 -10.95 14.35
C ASN A 346 -18.32 -9.48 13.93
N GLU A 347 -18.57 -8.57 14.88
CA GLU A 347 -18.84 -7.15 14.60
C GLU A 347 -17.76 -6.46 13.74
N TYR A 348 -16.51 -6.87 13.90
CA TYR A 348 -15.37 -6.32 13.16
C TYR A 348 -14.61 -7.37 12.34
N SER A 349 -15.25 -8.51 12.09
CA SER A 349 -14.70 -9.61 11.29
C SER A 349 -15.10 -9.43 9.83
N LEU A 350 -14.18 -9.74 8.91
CA LEU A 350 -14.47 -9.63 7.48
C LEU A 350 -15.50 -10.68 7.08
N VAL A 351 -16.56 -10.26 6.38
CA VAL A 351 -17.58 -11.18 5.87
C VAL A 351 -17.07 -11.84 4.59
N PRO A 352 -17.06 -13.17 4.48
CA PRO A 352 -16.67 -13.82 3.23
C PRO A 352 -17.68 -13.51 2.11
N LEU A 353 -17.21 -12.98 0.97
CA LEU A 353 -18.08 -12.61 -0.17
C LEU A 353 -18.38 -13.79 -1.12
N ASN A 354 -17.75 -14.94 -0.88
CA ASN A 354 -17.60 -16.05 -1.82
C ASN A 354 -18.36 -17.32 -1.40
N ILE A 355 -19.29 -17.19 -0.45
CA ILE A 355 -20.06 -18.31 0.12
C ILE A 355 -21.17 -18.79 -0.84
N GLY A 356 -21.21 -18.26 -2.07
CA GLY A 356 -22.19 -18.62 -3.10
C GLY A 356 -23.45 -17.75 -3.14
N VAL A 357 -23.41 -16.54 -2.57
CA VAL A 357 -24.49 -15.54 -2.71
C VAL A 357 -24.52 -15.03 -4.14
N ASN A 358 -25.65 -15.20 -4.84
CA ASN A 358 -25.77 -14.77 -6.25
C ASN A 358 -26.41 -13.38 -6.42
N GLU A 359 -26.93 -12.79 -5.34
CA GLU A 359 -27.63 -11.51 -5.39
C GLU A 359 -26.68 -10.32 -5.36
N LYS A 360 -26.66 -9.57 -6.47
CA LYS A 360 -25.74 -8.46 -6.72
C LYS A 360 -25.83 -7.36 -5.65
N SER A 361 -27.04 -7.06 -5.17
CA SER A 361 -27.26 -6.04 -4.13
C SER A 361 -26.59 -6.40 -2.80
N VAL A 362 -26.69 -7.67 -2.39
CA VAL A 362 -26.06 -8.18 -1.17
C VAL A 362 -24.55 -8.20 -1.33
N LEU A 363 -24.05 -8.66 -2.48
CA LEU A 363 -22.61 -8.70 -2.77
C LEU A 363 -21.97 -7.30 -2.72
N GLU A 364 -22.55 -6.32 -3.41
CA GLU A 364 -22.03 -4.94 -3.42
C GLU A 364 -22.09 -4.30 -2.04
N GLY A 365 -23.15 -4.57 -1.27
CA GLY A 365 -23.30 -4.06 0.09
C GLY A 365 -22.28 -4.65 1.05
N LEU A 366 -22.09 -5.98 1.01
CA LEU A 366 -21.07 -6.67 1.81
C LEU A 366 -19.65 -6.22 1.42
N GLN A 367 -19.39 -5.96 0.13
CA GLN A 367 -18.10 -5.45 -0.33
C GLN A 367 -17.79 -4.09 0.31
N LYS A 368 -18.73 -3.14 0.24
CA LYS A 368 -18.57 -1.82 0.87
C LYS A 368 -18.40 -1.92 2.40
N TYR A 369 -19.15 -2.82 3.04
CA TYR A 369 -19.01 -3.06 4.47
C TYR A 369 -17.61 -3.54 4.84
N ASN A 370 -17.06 -4.51 4.09
CA ASN A 370 -15.70 -5.00 4.28
C ASN A 370 -14.64 -3.92 4.00
N GLU A 371 -14.83 -3.08 2.97
CA GLU A 371 -13.95 -1.94 2.68
C GLU A 371 -13.88 -0.96 3.87
N ALA A 372 -15.03 -0.63 4.47
CA ALA A 372 -15.11 0.21 5.66
C ALA A 372 -14.45 -0.45 6.89
N LEU A 373 -14.59 -1.77 7.06
CA LEU A 373 -13.89 -2.52 8.12
C LEU A 373 -12.36 -2.46 7.96
N LEU A 374 -11.88 -2.56 6.72
CA LEU A 374 -10.46 -2.43 6.41
C LEU A 374 -9.96 -1.02 6.70
N GLU A 375 -10.75 0.02 6.42
CA GLU A 375 -10.43 1.40 6.76
C GLU A 375 -10.34 1.61 8.28
N ARG A 376 -11.32 1.12 9.04
CA ARG A 376 -11.28 1.10 10.51
C ARG A 376 -10.00 0.46 11.03
N ASN A 377 -9.66 -0.72 10.51
CA ASN A 377 -8.46 -1.45 10.89
C ASN A 377 -7.17 -0.70 10.55
N LYS A 378 -7.17 0.15 9.51
CA LYS A 378 -6.05 1.06 9.23
C LYS A 378 -5.95 2.15 10.30
N LEU A 379 -7.07 2.78 10.67
CA LEU A 379 -7.07 3.86 11.66
C LEU A 379 -6.61 3.38 13.04
N LEU A 380 -7.09 2.22 13.50
CA LEU A 380 -6.68 1.61 14.76
C LEU A 380 -5.17 1.35 14.88
N LYS A 381 -4.45 1.23 13.75
CA LYS A 381 -2.99 1.12 13.76
C LYS A 381 -2.27 2.44 13.99
N SER A 382 -2.95 3.56 13.73
CA SER A 382 -2.41 4.92 13.85
C SER A 382 -2.94 5.71 15.04
N THR A 383 -4.03 5.26 15.66
CA THR A 383 -4.76 6.01 16.69
C THR A 383 -5.22 5.11 17.82
N ASN A 384 -5.32 5.66 19.03
CA ASN A 384 -5.94 4.98 20.16
C ASN A 384 -7.47 4.88 19.97
N SER A 385 -8.12 4.04 20.78
CA SER A 385 -9.56 3.75 20.76
C SER A 385 -10.48 4.97 20.92
N ASP A 386 -9.98 6.08 21.49
CA ASP A 386 -10.79 7.24 21.87
C ASP A 386 -10.81 8.36 20.80
N ASN A 387 -10.39 8.05 19.57
CA ASN A 387 -10.38 9.02 18.48
C ASN A 387 -11.82 9.28 17.95
N PRO A 388 -12.30 10.54 17.88
CA PRO A 388 -13.61 10.87 17.31
C PRO A 388 -13.85 10.30 15.90
N THR A 389 -12.82 10.25 15.05
CA THR A 389 -12.92 9.66 13.69
C THR A 389 -13.20 8.16 13.74
N LEU A 390 -12.66 7.46 14.74
CA LEU A 390 -12.92 6.04 14.93
C LEU A 390 -14.36 5.80 15.41
N SER A 391 -14.89 6.67 16.27
CA SER A 391 -16.29 6.63 16.70
C SER A 391 -17.24 6.79 15.51
N ILE A 392 -16.97 7.77 14.62
CA ILE A 392 -17.77 7.99 13.41
C ILE A 392 -17.78 6.76 12.51
N ILE A 393 -16.61 6.12 12.32
CA ILE A 393 -16.52 4.91 11.50
C ILE A 393 -17.21 3.72 12.17
N ASN A 394 -17.16 3.59 13.50
CA ASN A 394 -17.91 2.54 14.20
C ASN A 394 -19.43 2.74 14.03
N GLU A 395 -19.93 3.97 14.14
CA GLU A 395 -21.34 4.29 13.87
C GLU A 395 -21.73 4.04 12.41
N GLN A 396 -20.84 4.37 11.47
CA GLN A 396 -21.07 4.05 10.06
C GLN A 396 -21.12 2.54 9.84
N LEU A 397 -20.22 1.78 10.46
CA LEU A 397 -20.17 0.33 10.36
C LEU A 397 -21.40 -0.34 10.99
N SER A 398 -21.89 0.15 12.13
CA SER A 398 -23.12 -0.38 12.73
C SER A 398 -24.32 -0.11 11.84
N ALA A 399 -24.46 1.10 11.29
CA ALA A 399 -25.52 1.42 10.34
C ALA A 399 -25.43 0.58 9.06
N MET A 400 -24.23 0.37 8.51
CA MET A 400 -24.02 -0.51 7.36
C MET A 400 -24.38 -1.95 7.69
N ARG A 401 -23.98 -2.46 8.86
CA ARG A 401 -24.31 -3.81 9.33
C ARG A 401 -25.82 -4.02 9.47
N GLU A 402 -26.54 -3.07 10.06
CA GLU A 402 -28.00 -3.12 10.18
C GLU A 402 -28.70 -3.10 8.81
N ASN A 403 -28.26 -2.22 7.91
CA ASN A 403 -28.76 -2.17 6.53
C ASN A 403 -28.50 -3.48 5.79
N MET A 404 -27.32 -4.08 5.98
CA MET A 404 -26.98 -5.37 5.39
C MET A 404 -27.83 -6.50 5.96
N LEU A 405 -28.05 -6.54 7.28
CA LEU A 405 -28.96 -7.50 7.91
C LEU A 405 -30.38 -7.40 7.33
N ALA A 406 -30.91 -6.18 7.19
CA ALA A 406 -32.22 -5.96 6.59
C ALA A 406 -32.27 -6.41 5.11
N SER A 407 -31.21 -6.12 4.34
CA SER A 407 -31.09 -6.53 2.94
C SER A 407 -31.01 -8.05 2.78
N VAL A 408 -30.12 -8.70 3.54
CA VAL A 408 -29.96 -10.16 3.55
C VAL A 408 -31.25 -10.85 3.96
N ARG A 409 -31.95 -10.35 5.00
CA ARG A 409 -33.26 -10.87 5.40
C ARG A 409 -34.32 -10.74 4.30
N SER A 410 -34.39 -9.59 3.65
CA SER A 410 -35.33 -9.34 2.55
C SER A 410 -35.10 -10.30 1.38
N VAL A 411 -33.84 -10.45 0.99
CA VAL A 411 -33.45 -11.36 -0.09
C VAL A 411 -33.69 -12.82 0.30
N LYS A 412 -33.35 -13.21 1.54
CA LYS A 412 -33.62 -14.54 2.09
C LYS A 412 -35.11 -14.86 2.03
N LEU A 413 -35.96 -13.93 2.48
CA LEU A 413 -37.41 -14.06 2.38
C LEU A 413 -37.84 -14.24 0.92
N GLY A 414 -37.29 -13.47 -0.01
CA GLY A 414 -37.53 -13.62 -1.45
C GLY A 414 -37.25 -15.03 -1.96
N PHE A 415 -36.09 -15.61 -1.62
CA PHE A 415 -35.75 -17.00 -1.96
C PHE A 415 -36.66 -18.01 -1.27
N GLN A 416 -37.06 -17.78 -0.01
CA GLN A 416 -38.02 -18.63 0.70
C GLN A 416 -39.41 -18.60 0.05
N TYR A 417 -39.87 -17.43 -0.42
CA TYR A 417 -41.11 -17.31 -1.18
C TYR A 417 -41.01 -18.00 -2.54
N MET A 418 -39.90 -17.83 -3.24
CA MET A 418 -39.65 -18.51 -4.51
C MET A 418 -39.64 -20.03 -4.33
N HIS A 419 -38.94 -20.52 -3.31
CA HIS A 419 -38.94 -21.93 -2.92
C HIS A 419 -40.37 -22.44 -2.63
N SER A 420 -41.13 -21.73 -1.81
CA SER A 420 -42.53 -22.08 -1.49
C SER A 420 -43.43 -22.11 -2.73
N ASN A 421 -43.27 -21.15 -3.64
CA ASN A 421 -44.03 -21.10 -4.89
C ASN A 421 -43.64 -22.22 -5.86
N LEU A 422 -42.34 -22.53 -5.98
CA LEU A 422 -41.86 -23.65 -6.80
C LEU A 422 -42.37 -24.98 -6.24
N LEU A 423 -42.38 -25.16 -4.93
CA LEU A 423 -42.98 -26.34 -4.28
C LEU A 423 -44.49 -26.43 -4.56
N LYS A 424 -45.23 -25.32 -4.53
CA LYS A 424 -46.66 -25.33 -4.88
C LYS A 424 -46.87 -25.74 -6.33
N GLN A 425 -46.11 -25.17 -7.27
CA GLN A 425 -46.17 -25.53 -8.69
C GLN A 425 -45.77 -26.99 -8.94
N GLU A 426 -44.74 -27.48 -8.24
CA GLU A 426 -44.35 -28.89 -8.26
C GLU A 426 -45.51 -29.77 -7.77
N ASN A 427 -46.18 -29.41 -6.67
CA ASN A 427 -47.30 -30.16 -6.11
C ASN A 427 -48.57 -30.13 -7.00
N GLU A 428 -48.79 -29.05 -7.75
CA GLU A 428 -49.89 -28.90 -8.71
C GLU A 428 -49.66 -29.72 -9.98
N LEU A 429 -48.44 -29.73 -10.50
CA LEU A 429 -48.04 -30.55 -11.66
C LEU A 429 -48.01 -32.05 -11.33
N ASN A 430 -47.78 -32.42 -10.07
CA ASN A 430 -47.66 -33.80 -9.64
C ASN A 430 -48.99 -34.38 -9.08
N SER A 431 -49.97 -34.57 -9.95
CA SER A 431 -51.19 -35.34 -9.63
C SER A 431 -50.90 -36.77 -9.13
N HIS A 432 -49.74 -37.34 -9.50
CA HIS A 432 -49.28 -38.64 -9.01
C HIS A 432 -48.74 -38.63 -7.55
N ILE A 433 -48.18 -37.51 -7.04
CA ILE A 433 -47.77 -37.41 -5.62
C ILE A 433 -48.99 -37.35 -4.70
N LYS A 434 -50.13 -36.82 -5.17
CA LYS A 434 -51.39 -36.84 -4.39
C LYS A 434 -51.88 -38.26 -4.08
N ASN A 435 -51.50 -39.24 -4.89
CA ASN A 435 -51.87 -40.66 -4.69
C ASN A 435 -50.79 -41.44 -3.92
N MET A 436 -49.69 -40.79 -3.55
CA MET A 436 -48.56 -41.38 -2.86
C MET A 436 -48.84 -41.40 -1.33
N PRO A 437 -48.63 -42.54 -0.65
CA PRO A 437 -48.82 -42.64 0.80
C PRO A 437 -48.05 -41.54 1.56
N ILE A 438 -48.65 -41.05 2.64
CA ILE A 438 -48.07 -39.98 3.48
C ILE A 438 -46.64 -40.32 3.93
N GLN A 439 -46.41 -41.60 4.25
CA GLN A 439 -45.12 -42.12 4.71
C GLN A 439 -43.99 -41.92 3.69
N GLU A 440 -44.28 -42.18 2.42
CA GLU A 440 -43.28 -42.02 1.37
C GLU A 440 -42.97 -40.54 1.10
N ARG A 441 -43.96 -39.65 1.26
CA ARG A 441 -43.79 -38.20 1.05
C ARG A 441 -42.87 -37.57 2.09
N GLU A 442 -43.06 -37.91 3.36
CA GLU A 442 -42.20 -37.44 4.45
C GLU A 442 -40.77 -37.98 4.29
N TYR A 443 -40.63 -39.26 3.92
CA TYR A 443 -39.34 -39.85 3.62
C TYR A 443 -38.61 -39.12 2.47
N LEU A 444 -39.30 -38.80 1.37
CA LEU A 444 -38.70 -38.03 0.26
C LEU A 444 -38.26 -36.64 0.70
N ASN A 445 -38.98 -36.00 1.62
CA ASN A 445 -38.60 -34.69 2.16
C ASN A 445 -37.30 -34.79 2.98
N LEU A 446 -37.21 -35.77 3.90
CA LEU A 446 -35.98 -36.04 4.65
C LEU A 446 -34.80 -36.35 3.71
N LYS A 447 -35.03 -37.15 2.66
CA LYS A 447 -34.01 -37.43 1.63
C LYS A 447 -33.59 -36.21 0.84
N ARG A 448 -34.52 -35.30 0.50
CA ARG A 448 -34.18 -34.02 -0.15
C ARG A 448 -33.30 -33.17 0.76
N GLN A 449 -33.66 -33.03 2.04
CA GLN A 449 -32.86 -32.28 3.00
C GLN A 449 -31.47 -32.92 3.20
N GLN A 450 -31.38 -34.26 3.26
CA GLN A 450 -30.10 -34.97 3.30
C GLN A 450 -29.24 -34.62 2.07
N MET A 451 -29.80 -34.71 0.86
CA MET A 451 -29.11 -34.40 -0.40
C MET A 451 -28.58 -32.95 -0.42
N ILE A 452 -29.40 -31.98 -0.04
CA ILE A 452 -29.02 -30.56 -0.04
C ILE A 452 -27.91 -30.29 0.97
N LYS A 453 -28.02 -30.82 2.19
CA LYS A 453 -26.98 -30.63 3.20
C LYS A 453 -25.69 -31.33 2.82
N GLN A 454 -25.77 -32.50 2.19
CA GLN A 454 -24.60 -33.21 1.68
C GLN A 454 -23.91 -32.43 0.55
N GLU A 455 -24.66 -31.89 -0.42
CA GLU A 455 -24.11 -31.06 -1.49
C GLU A 455 -23.47 -29.78 -0.94
N LEU A 456 -24.13 -29.13 0.01
CA LEU A 456 -23.60 -27.94 0.69
C LEU A 456 -22.34 -28.25 1.49
N TYR A 457 -22.30 -29.40 2.19
CA TYR A 457 -21.12 -29.85 2.93
C TYR A 457 -19.92 -30.04 2.00
N VAL A 458 -20.12 -30.74 0.87
CA VAL A 458 -19.07 -30.92 -0.15
C VAL A 458 -18.63 -29.59 -0.75
N PHE A 459 -19.57 -28.67 -1.00
CA PHE A 459 -19.26 -27.33 -1.48
C PHE A 459 -18.39 -26.55 -0.48
N LEU A 460 -18.75 -26.56 0.81
CA LEU A 460 -17.97 -25.88 1.84
C LEU A 460 -16.57 -26.49 1.97
N LEU A 461 -16.44 -27.82 1.93
CA LEU A 461 -15.13 -28.49 1.90
C LEU A 461 -14.30 -28.07 0.69
N GLN A 462 -14.90 -28.01 -0.51
CA GLN A 462 -14.21 -27.51 -1.69
C GLN A 462 -13.73 -26.07 -1.50
N LYS A 463 -14.55 -25.21 -0.88
CA LYS A 463 -14.16 -23.82 -0.57
C LYS A 463 -13.09 -23.73 0.49
N GLU A 464 -13.07 -24.63 1.47
CA GLU A 464 -11.98 -24.72 2.45
C GLU A 464 -10.66 -25.06 1.78
N GLU A 465 -10.64 -26.06 0.89
CA GLU A 465 -9.45 -26.44 0.13
C GLU A 465 -8.97 -25.32 -0.80
N GLU A 466 -9.88 -24.67 -1.53
CA GLU A 466 -9.54 -23.50 -2.36
C GLU A 466 -8.93 -22.36 -1.53
N ASN A 467 -9.47 -22.09 -0.33
CA ASN A 467 -8.95 -21.08 0.57
C ASN A 467 -7.58 -21.47 1.15
N ALA A 468 -7.40 -22.74 1.52
CA ALA A 468 -6.12 -23.28 2.00
C ALA A 468 -5.02 -23.18 0.94
N LEU A 469 -5.34 -23.50 -0.32
CA LEU A 469 -4.44 -23.28 -1.45
C LEU A 469 -4.07 -21.80 -1.59
N THR A 470 -5.05 -20.90 -1.44
CA THR A 470 -4.82 -19.45 -1.51
C THR A 470 -3.90 -18.94 -0.39
N MET A 471 -4.03 -19.49 0.83
CA MET A 471 -3.13 -19.21 1.95
C MET A 471 -1.71 -19.70 1.72
N SER A 472 -1.54 -20.83 1.01
CA SER A 472 -0.22 -21.38 0.69
C SER A 472 0.51 -20.60 -0.41
N MET A 473 -0.22 -19.84 -1.24
CA MET A 473 0.33 -19.05 -2.33
C MET A 473 0.79 -17.67 -1.85
N GLU A 474 2.04 -17.57 -1.38
CA GLU A 474 2.72 -16.29 -1.06
C GLU A 474 3.23 -15.55 -2.32
N MET A 475 2.41 -15.45 -3.37
CA MET A 475 2.84 -14.72 -4.57
C MET A 475 2.87 -13.20 -4.33
N PRO A 476 3.96 -12.51 -4.69
CA PRO A 476 4.04 -11.07 -4.59
C PRO A 476 3.08 -10.41 -5.58
N LYS A 477 2.27 -9.45 -5.11
CA LYS A 477 1.35 -8.68 -5.95
C LYS A 477 2.10 -7.79 -6.96
N ALA A 478 3.22 -7.24 -6.52
CA ALA A 478 4.15 -6.46 -7.31
C ALA A 478 5.26 -7.37 -7.84
N GLN A 479 5.16 -7.77 -9.11
CA GLN A 479 6.22 -8.50 -9.79
C GLN A 479 7.29 -7.53 -10.29
N VAL A 480 8.53 -7.73 -9.85
CA VAL A 480 9.65 -6.89 -10.31
C VAL A 480 9.91 -7.17 -11.78
N VAL A 481 9.76 -6.15 -12.62
CA VAL A 481 10.15 -6.19 -14.04
C VAL A 481 11.62 -5.82 -14.15
N ASP A 482 11.98 -4.67 -13.58
CA ASP A 482 13.36 -4.22 -13.47
C ASP A 482 13.68 -3.94 -11.99
N GLU A 483 14.64 -4.69 -11.43
CA GLU A 483 15.23 -4.35 -10.14
C GLU A 483 15.84 -2.95 -10.18
N ALA A 484 15.93 -2.29 -9.01
CA ALA A 484 16.43 -0.93 -8.95
C ALA A 484 17.80 -0.77 -9.62
N TYR A 485 17.86 0.03 -10.67
CA TYR A 485 19.07 0.29 -11.46
C TYR A 485 19.38 1.78 -11.51
N SER A 486 20.67 2.12 -11.48
CA SER A 486 21.13 3.51 -11.57
C SER A 486 21.50 3.86 -13.00
N LEU A 487 21.05 5.02 -13.49
CA LEU A 487 21.53 5.54 -14.77
C LEU A 487 23.03 5.85 -14.71
N SER A 488 23.73 5.55 -15.80
CA SER A 488 25.18 5.73 -15.89
C SER A 488 25.57 7.21 -15.88
N LYS A 489 24.76 8.07 -16.51
CA LYS A 489 24.98 9.52 -16.57
C LYS A 489 24.32 10.22 -15.37
N PRO A 490 25.00 11.17 -14.71
CA PRO A 490 24.39 11.97 -13.65
C PRO A 490 23.32 12.91 -14.23
N VAL A 491 22.30 13.21 -13.42
CA VAL A 491 21.15 14.06 -13.79
C VAL A 491 21.48 15.55 -13.70
N ASN A 492 22.57 15.91 -13.00
CA ASN A 492 23.02 17.29 -12.86
C ASN A 492 23.16 17.99 -14.22
N LEU A 493 22.99 19.32 -14.24
CA LEU A 493 23.18 20.10 -15.45
C LEU A 493 24.57 19.82 -16.06
N GLY A 494 24.58 19.37 -17.31
CA GLY A 494 25.80 19.16 -18.06
C GLY A 494 26.58 20.47 -18.20
N LEU A 495 27.90 20.35 -18.38
CA LEU A 495 28.83 21.49 -18.52
C LEU A 495 28.32 22.53 -19.53
N PHE A 496 27.83 22.07 -20.70
CA PHE A 496 27.28 22.92 -21.74
C PHE A 496 26.05 23.72 -21.28
N LYS A 497 25.12 23.10 -20.55
CA LYS A 497 23.93 23.79 -20.04
C LYS A 497 24.31 24.83 -18.99
N LEU A 498 25.23 24.50 -18.09
CA LEU A 498 25.75 25.47 -17.10
C LEU A 498 26.46 26.64 -17.76
N MET A 499 27.27 26.38 -18.79
CA MET A 499 27.97 27.42 -19.53
C MET A 499 27.01 28.32 -20.32
N ALA A 500 25.95 27.76 -20.91
CA ALA A 500 24.90 28.53 -21.57
C ALA A 500 24.16 29.45 -20.59
N ILE A 501 23.79 28.94 -19.40
CA ILE A 501 23.18 29.75 -18.34
C ILE A 501 24.15 30.86 -17.89
N GLY A 502 25.43 30.53 -17.68
CA GLY A 502 26.46 31.50 -17.31
C GLY A 502 26.65 32.60 -18.37
N PHE A 503 26.59 32.23 -19.66
CA PHE A 503 26.66 33.18 -20.76
C PHE A 503 25.47 34.15 -20.79
N ILE A 504 24.24 33.63 -20.66
CA ILE A 504 23.01 34.44 -20.62
C ILE A 504 23.01 35.38 -19.41
N LEU A 505 23.34 34.86 -18.22
CA LEU A 505 23.44 35.67 -17.00
C LEU A 505 24.51 36.76 -17.15
N GLY A 506 25.65 36.44 -17.75
CA GLY A 506 26.71 37.40 -18.02
C GLY A 506 26.25 38.57 -18.89
N ILE A 507 25.45 38.29 -19.92
CA ILE A 507 24.84 39.33 -20.78
C ILE A 507 23.82 40.16 -19.99
N CYS A 508 22.92 39.53 -19.23
CA CYS A 508 21.91 40.21 -18.44
C CYS A 508 22.53 41.16 -17.40
N ILE A 509 23.56 40.72 -16.68
CA ILE A 509 24.27 41.53 -15.69
C ILE A 509 24.93 42.74 -16.36
N ALA A 510 25.59 42.53 -17.50
CA ALA A 510 26.24 43.60 -18.24
C ALA A 510 25.23 44.61 -18.81
N ALA A 511 24.12 44.14 -19.38
CA ALA A 511 23.04 44.98 -19.89
C ALA A 511 22.39 45.81 -18.78
N GLY A 512 22.12 45.20 -17.63
CA GLY A 512 21.59 45.89 -16.45
C GLY A 512 22.54 46.97 -15.93
N PHE A 513 23.84 46.66 -15.83
CA PHE A 513 24.86 47.62 -15.39
C PHE A 513 25.00 48.81 -16.35
N VAL A 514 24.98 48.57 -17.67
CA VAL A 514 25.09 49.63 -18.67
C VAL A 514 23.83 50.50 -18.71
N SER A 515 22.63 49.91 -18.58
CA SER A 515 21.37 50.64 -18.49
C SER A 515 21.29 51.50 -17.24
N TRP A 516 21.70 50.98 -16.08
CA TRP A 516 21.77 51.75 -14.84
C TRP A 516 22.75 52.93 -14.95
N LYS A 517 23.93 52.69 -15.54
CA LYS A 517 24.93 53.74 -15.78
C LYS A 517 24.44 54.79 -16.78
N TYR A 518 23.62 54.41 -17.75
CA TYR A 518 23.00 55.32 -18.71
C TYR A 518 21.92 56.19 -18.04
N GLY A 519 20.98 55.60 -17.32
CA GLY A 519 19.93 56.36 -16.61
C GLY A 519 20.48 57.31 -15.54
N LYS A 520 21.60 56.97 -14.90
CA LYS A 520 22.29 57.87 -13.97
C LYS A 520 22.91 59.10 -14.67
N LYS A 521 23.31 59.00 -15.94
CA LYS A 521 23.80 60.14 -16.71
C LYS A 521 22.69 61.10 -17.14
N GLU A 522 21.52 60.59 -17.48
CA GLU A 522 20.34 61.42 -17.82
C GLU A 522 19.80 62.20 -16.60
N ASN A 523 19.90 61.65 -15.39
CA ASN A 523 19.52 62.36 -14.15
C ASN A 523 20.54 63.43 -13.69
N ILE A 524 21.78 63.41 -14.20
CA ILE A 524 22.81 64.41 -13.88
C ILE A 524 22.82 65.55 -14.92
N SER A 525 22.19 65.36 -16.09
CA SER A 525 22.09 66.37 -17.15
C SER A 525 20.73 67.07 -17.22
N LYS A 526 19.93 67.00 -16.16
CA LYS A 526 18.67 67.75 -16.00
C LYS A 526 18.80 68.81 -14.93
#